data_AF-A0A1J7IZD9-F1
#
_entry.id   AF-A0A1J7IZD9-F1
#
_cell.length_a   1.000
_cell.length_b   1.000
_cell.length_c   1.000
_cell.angle_alpha   90.00
_cell.angle_beta   90.00
_cell.angle_gamma   90.00
#
_symmetry.space_group_name_H-M   'P 1'
#
loop_
_entity.id
_entity.type
_entity.pdbx_description
1 polymer ?
#
loop_
_entity_poly.entity_id
_entity_poly.type
_entity_poly.pdbx_seq_one_letter_code
_entity_poly.pdbx_strand_id
1 'polypeptide(L)'
;MEEISAATFATASMSRPAKRARTDGDAVTAYSPEQLTEMLTSLTANAQAKMLVEAAAAHPDIAAKIASAHRAKTNRDQAKAAREAARPQNFWPHYDKAFDQMYVKHERLSDSRQEAKGFDVASGIEQSLQTIASKTTAECPYETKISAIDTMREIFLLIDGNGRIPRVVRQNTYDWGSKLIRVIETFSPEELDRLRKSQTQDKGPGSWMKLFEETVKIARSYCIEDDLQTDEAWNLLTGGA
;
A
#
# COMPACT_ATOMS: atom_id res chain seq x y z
N MET A 1 -36.00 17.84 105.55
CA MET A 1 -36.57 19.19 105.65
C MET A 1 -35.53 20.14 105.11
N GLU A 2 -35.95 21.02 104.20
CA GLU A 2 -35.26 22.25 103.75
C GLU A 2 -33.96 21.99 102.93
N GLU A 3 -33.81 22.37 101.65
CA GLU A 3 -33.92 23.71 101.04
C GLU A 3 -33.04 24.71 101.83
N ILE A 4 -32.18 25.60 101.32
CA ILE A 4 -32.13 26.43 100.13
C ILE A 4 -30.68 26.95 100.02
N SER A 5 -30.28 27.34 98.80
CA SER A 5 -29.74 28.67 98.51
C SER A 5 -28.33 28.75 97.94
N ALA A 6 -28.32 29.23 96.70
CA ALA A 6 -27.19 29.61 95.89
C ALA A 6 -26.63 30.97 96.30
N ALA A 7 -25.31 31.15 96.13
CA ALA A 7 -24.74 32.44 95.79
C ALA A 7 -23.43 32.24 94.99
N THR A 8 -23.45 32.86 93.81
CA THR A 8 -22.44 33.07 92.77
C THR A 8 -21.18 33.79 93.29
N PHE A 9 -19.99 33.58 92.69
CA PHE A 9 -19.06 34.65 92.21
C PHE A 9 -17.82 34.10 91.45
N ALA A 10 -17.66 34.59 90.21
CA ALA A 10 -16.47 35.04 89.47
C ALA A 10 -15.10 34.33 89.65
N THR A 11 -14.56 33.60 88.67
CA THR A 11 -13.77 33.97 87.46
C THR A 11 -12.24 33.81 87.59
N ALA A 12 -11.71 33.03 86.63
CA ALA A 12 -10.42 33.14 85.93
C ALA A 12 -9.10 32.87 86.68
N SER A 13 -8.30 31.91 86.20
CA SER A 13 -7.27 32.22 85.19
C SER A 13 -6.33 31.02 84.89
N MET A 14 -6.22 30.71 83.60
CA MET A 14 -5.06 30.21 82.83
C MET A 14 -4.32 28.93 83.24
N SER A 15 -4.40 27.92 82.35
CA SER A 15 -3.26 27.51 81.52
C SER A 15 -3.72 26.67 80.32
N ARG A 16 -3.27 26.99 79.10
CA ARG A 16 -3.42 26.15 77.90
C ARG A 16 -2.06 26.03 77.22
N PRO A 17 -1.54 24.82 76.95
CA PRO A 17 -0.32 24.64 76.16
C PRO A 17 -0.60 24.52 74.65
N ALA A 18 0.26 25.22 73.91
CA ALA A 18 0.76 25.03 72.53
C ALA A 18 -0.06 24.23 71.49
N LYS A 19 -0.51 24.94 70.45
CA LYS A 19 -0.91 24.41 69.13
C LYS A 19 0.28 23.76 68.42
N ARG A 20 0.18 22.45 68.09
CA ARG A 20 1.05 21.81 67.09
C ARG A 20 0.52 22.09 65.68
N ALA A 21 1.40 22.52 64.79
CA ALA A 21 1.13 22.66 63.36
C ALA A 21 0.93 21.27 62.72
N ARG A 22 -0.16 21.11 61.97
CA ARG A 22 -0.33 20.02 61.01
C ARG A 22 0.35 20.46 59.72
N THR A 23 1.29 19.66 59.24
CA THR A 23 1.77 19.69 57.86
C THR A 23 0.68 19.08 56.98
N ASP A 24 0.13 19.90 56.07
CA ASP A 24 -0.77 19.47 55.01
C ASP A 24 -0.06 18.43 54.13
N GLY A 25 -0.75 17.32 53.88
CA GLY A 25 -0.31 16.33 52.90
C GLY A 25 -0.52 16.90 51.51
N ASP A 26 0.52 16.80 50.68
CA ASP A 26 0.45 17.09 49.24
C ASP A 26 -0.73 16.34 48.62
N ALA A 27 -1.73 17.09 48.19
CA ALA A 27 -2.80 16.58 47.35
C ALA A 27 -2.21 16.32 45.96
N VAL A 28 -1.95 15.06 45.62
CA VAL A 28 -1.59 14.64 44.27
C VAL A 28 -2.75 15.02 43.35
N THR A 29 -2.58 16.07 42.55
CA THR A 29 -3.53 16.45 41.51
C THR A 29 -3.54 15.37 40.43
N ALA A 30 -4.65 14.65 40.33
CA ALA A 30 -4.83 13.66 39.27
C ALA A 30 -4.85 14.36 37.90
N TYR A 31 -4.02 13.88 36.97
CA TYR A 31 -3.99 14.37 35.59
C TYR A 31 -5.30 14.06 34.86
N SER A 32 -5.75 14.96 33.99
CA SER A 32 -6.90 14.69 33.13
C SER A 32 -6.54 13.68 32.01
N PRO A 33 -7.53 12.98 31.42
CA PRO A 33 -7.30 12.07 30.30
C PRO A 33 -6.64 12.75 29.09
N GLU A 34 -6.99 14.03 28.82
CA GLU A 34 -6.39 14.80 27.73
C GLU A 34 -4.91 15.10 28.02
N GLN A 35 -4.58 15.50 29.26
CA GLN A 35 -3.21 15.77 29.68
C GLN A 35 -2.33 14.50 29.61
N LEU A 36 -2.87 13.36 30.04
CA LEU A 36 -2.17 12.08 29.92
C LEU A 36 -1.94 11.68 28.47
N THR A 37 -2.91 11.94 27.59
CA THR A 37 -2.78 11.65 26.16
C THR A 37 -1.69 12.52 25.55
N GLU A 38 -1.69 13.81 25.83
CA GLU A 38 -0.68 14.76 25.35
C GLU A 38 0.73 14.36 25.83
N MET A 39 0.88 14.09 27.14
CA MET A 39 2.14 13.62 27.72
C MET A 39 2.62 12.32 27.07
N LEU A 40 1.74 11.32 26.88
CA LEU A 40 2.09 10.07 26.23
C LEU A 40 2.51 10.28 24.77
N THR A 41 1.80 11.14 24.02
CA THR A 41 2.16 11.44 22.61
C THR A 41 3.43 12.25 22.45
N SER A 42 3.85 13.01 23.47
CA SER A 42 5.12 13.76 23.46
C SER A 42 6.36 12.87 23.64
N LEU A 43 6.17 11.63 24.11
CA LEU A 43 7.25 10.66 24.27
C LEU A 43 7.69 10.06 22.93
N THR A 44 8.97 9.69 22.85
CA THR A 44 9.47 8.92 21.70
C THR A 44 8.88 7.51 21.70
N ALA A 45 8.78 6.89 20.52
CA ALA A 45 8.26 5.53 20.38
C ALA A 45 9.00 4.50 21.26
N ASN A 46 10.32 4.65 21.44
CA ASN A 46 11.09 3.79 22.32
C ASN A 46 10.74 3.98 23.81
N ALA A 47 10.51 5.22 24.25
CA ALA A 47 10.09 5.48 25.62
C ALA A 47 8.69 4.93 25.90
N GLN A 48 7.76 5.10 24.96
CA GLN A 48 6.42 4.51 25.05
C GLN A 48 6.46 2.97 25.09
N ALA A 49 7.27 2.33 24.23
CA ALA A 49 7.41 0.89 24.21
C ALA A 49 8.01 0.35 25.53
N LYS A 50 9.04 1.02 26.06
CA LYS A 50 9.65 0.64 27.35
C LYS A 50 8.65 0.74 28.50
N MET A 51 7.87 1.83 28.57
CA MET A 51 6.81 1.98 29.57
C MET A 51 5.74 0.88 29.46
N LEU A 52 5.32 0.51 28.25
CA LEU A 52 4.36 -0.58 28.03
C LEU A 52 4.90 -1.93 28.49
N VAL A 53 6.19 -2.20 28.27
CA VAL A 53 6.86 -3.44 28.72
C VAL A 53 6.95 -3.48 30.25
N GLU A 54 7.36 -2.38 30.88
CA GLU A 54 7.44 -2.27 32.35
C GLU A 54 6.05 -2.41 32.99
N ALA A 55 5.03 -1.76 32.43
CA ALA A 55 3.64 -1.88 32.89
C ALA A 55 3.09 -3.31 32.72
N ALA A 56 3.42 -3.99 31.63
CA ALA A 56 3.05 -5.39 31.42
C ALA A 56 3.73 -6.33 32.42
N ALA A 57 4.99 -6.05 32.80
CA ALA A 57 5.72 -6.84 33.78
C ALA A 57 5.18 -6.65 35.21
N ALA A 58 4.74 -5.45 35.55
CA ALA A 58 4.19 -5.12 36.87
C ALA A 58 2.72 -5.55 37.05
N HIS A 59 1.94 -5.58 35.97
CA HIS A 59 0.49 -5.78 36.03
C HIS A 59 0.00 -6.81 34.99
N PRO A 60 -0.35 -8.05 35.41
CA PRO A 60 -0.79 -9.10 34.50
C PRO A 60 -2.04 -8.76 33.66
N ASP A 61 -2.96 -7.96 34.19
CA ASP A 61 -4.15 -7.53 33.46
C ASP A 61 -3.81 -6.55 32.31
N ILE A 62 -2.81 -5.68 32.52
CA ILE A 62 -2.27 -4.78 31.49
C ILE A 62 -1.57 -5.59 30.40
N ALA A 63 -0.78 -6.60 30.78
CA ALA A 63 -0.15 -7.52 29.83
C ALA A 63 -1.19 -8.21 28.92
N ALA A 64 -2.30 -8.71 29.51
CA ALA A 64 -3.39 -9.32 28.75
C ALA A 64 -4.07 -8.32 27.80
N LYS A 65 -4.31 -7.08 28.24
CA LYS A 65 -4.87 -6.01 27.40
C LYS A 65 -3.94 -5.65 26.23
N ILE A 66 -2.64 -5.53 26.46
CA ILE A 66 -1.64 -5.27 25.41
C ILE A 66 -1.60 -6.42 24.40
N ALA A 67 -1.57 -7.67 24.86
CA ALA A 67 -1.57 -8.83 23.97
C ALA A 67 -2.85 -8.91 23.12
N SER A 68 -4.01 -8.62 23.72
CA SER A 68 -5.29 -8.56 23.01
C SER A 68 -5.31 -7.44 21.96
N ALA A 69 -4.88 -6.24 22.33
CA ALA A 69 -4.79 -5.09 21.41
C ALA A 69 -3.82 -5.35 20.25
N HIS A 70 -2.67 -5.98 20.54
CA HIS A 70 -1.71 -6.39 19.52
C HIS A 70 -2.32 -7.39 18.55
N ARG A 71 -2.94 -8.47 19.05
CA ARG A 71 -3.64 -9.46 18.20
C ARG A 71 -4.74 -8.82 17.37
N ALA A 72 -5.54 -7.93 17.95
CA ALA A 72 -6.60 -7.21 17.24
C ALA A 72 -6.03 -6.32 16.11
N LYS A 73 -4.90 -5.64 16.36
CA LYS A 73 -4.19 -4.85 15.34
C LYS A 73 -3.66 -5.76 14.23
N THR A 74 -2.92 -6.82 14.57
CA THR A 74 -2.40 -7.77 13.60
C THR A 74 -3.50 -8.37 12.74
N ASN A 75 -4.62 -8.79 13.34
CA ASN A 75 -5.76 -9.33 12.60
C ASN A 75 -6.41 -8.27 11.70
N ARG A 76 -6.51 -7.02 12.15
CA ARG A 76 -7.02 -5.91 11.33
C ARG A 76 -6.11 -5.63 10.14
N ASP A 77 -4.79 -5.60 10.35
CA ASP A 77 -3.81 -5.33 9.31
C ASP A 77 -3.80 -6.47 8.28
N GLN A 78 -3.87 -7.73 8.72
CA GLN A 78 -4.03 -8.89 7.85
C GLN A 78 -5.35 -8.87 7.08
N ALA A 79 -6.47 -8.56 7.74
CA ALA A 79 -7.77 -8.46 7.09
C ALA A 79 -7.82 -7.30 6.08
N LYS A 80 -7.13 -6.19 6.35
CA LYS A 80 -7.00 -5.08 5.41
C LYS A 80 -6.20 -5.50 4.18
N ALA A 81 -5.03 -6.12 4.37
CA ALA A 81 -4.22 -6.64 3.27
C ALA A 81 -5.01 -7.65 2.40
N ALA A 82 -5.74 -8.57 3.02
CA ALA A 82 -6.58 -9.54 2.31
C ALA A 82 -7.72 -8.85 1.52
N ARG A 83 -8.36 -7.84 2.09
CA ARG A 83 -9.41 -7.05 1.40
C ARG A 83 -8.86 -6.23 0.24
N GLU A 84 -7.69 -5.64 0.40
CA GLU A 84 -7.03 -4.87 -0.66
C GLU A 84 -6.56 -5.80 -1.79
N ALA A 85 -6.00 -6.97 -1.46
CA ALA A 85 -5.65 -8.00 -2.43
C ALA A 85 -6.88 -8.50 -3.21
N ALA A 86 -8.01 -8.70 -2.53
CA ALA A 86 -9.26 -9.16 -3.15
C ALA A 86 -9.97 -8.10 -4.01
N ARG A 87 -9.56 -6.83 -3.96
CA ARG A 87 -10.17 -5.77 -4.77
C ARG A 87 -9.54 -5.78 -6.16
N PRO A 88 -10.35 -5.86 -7.25
CA PRO A 88 -9.83 -5.69 -8.59
C PRO A 88 -9.06 -4.37 -8.73
N GLN A 89 -7.80 -4.47 -9.16
CA GLN A 89 -6.96 -3.32 -9.47
C GLN A 89 -7.06 -3.03 -10.98
N ASN A 90 -7.13 -1.76 -11.32
CA ASN A 90 -7.12 -1.30 -12.71
C ASN A 90 -5.77 -0.64 -13.01
N PHE A 91 -5.04 -1.19 -13.97
CA PHE A 91 -3.74 -0.67 -14.40
C PHE A 91 -3.81 0.28 -15.59
N TRP A 92 -4.98 0.48 -16.21
CA TRP A 92 -5.16 1.35 -17.37
C TRP A 92 -4.56 2.77 -17.24
N PRO A 93 -4.56 3.42 -16.06
CA PRO A 93 -3.88 4.72 -15.90
C PRO A 93 -2.38 4.71 -16.27
N HIS A 94 -1.71 3.56 -16.20
CA HIS A 94 -0.33 3.42 -16.69
C HIS A 94 -0.24 3.54 -18.21
N TYR A 95 -1.22 2.99 -18.95
CA TYR A 95 -1.34 3.16 -20.39
C TYR A 95 -1.63 4.62 -20.74
N ASP A 96 -2.63 5.25 -20.12
CA ASP A 96 -2.98 6.65 -20.42
C ASP A 96 -1.78 7.58 -20.22
N LYS A 97 -1.02 7.35 -19.14
CA LYS A 97 0.21 8.10 -18.86
C LYS A 97 1.29 7.83 -19.93
N ALA A 98 1.50 6.59 -20.33
CA ALA A 98 2.46 6.25 -21.39
C ALA A 98 2.08 6.91 -22.72
N PHE A 99 0.81 6.82 -23.11
CA PHE A 99 0.27 7.47 -24.30
C PHE A 99 0.48 8.99 -24.27
N ASP A 100 0.09 9.65 -23.18
CA ASP A 100 0.29 11.10 -23.01
C ASP A 100 1.77 11.49 -23.13
N GLN A 101 2.67 10.74 -22.48
CA GLN A 101 4.11 11.02 -22.55
C GLN A 101 4.68 10.78 -23.96
N MET A 102 4.24 9.75 -24.68
CA MET A 102 4.81 9.40 -25.98
C MET A 102 4.30 10.28 -27.12
N TYR A 103 3.02 10.68 -27.09
CA TYR A 103 2.35 11.28 -28.23
C TYR A 103 1.84 12.70 -28.01
N VAL A 104 1.56 13.11 -26.77
CA VAL A 104 0.88 14.39 -26.51
C VAL A 104 1.82 15.43 -25.93
N LYS A 105 2.44 15.12 -24.78
CA LYS A 105 3.12 16.12 -23.96
C LYS A 105 4.34 16.75 -24.62
N HIS A 106 5.03 16.00 -25.47
CA HIS A 106 6.33 16.38 -26.04
C HIS A 106 6.28 16.61 -27.56
N GLU A 107 5.09 16.57 -28.17
CA GLU A 107 4.88 16.68 -29.62
C GLU A 107 5.51 17.96 -30.21
N ARG A 108 5.44 19.06 -29.47
CA ARG A 108 5.92 20.38 -29.91
C ARG A 108 7.42 20.61 -29.66
N LEU A 109 8.13 19.65 -29.08
CA LEU A 109 9.58 19.75 -28.89
C LEU A 109 10.31 19.51 -30.21
N SER A 110 11.51 20.09 -30.34
CA SER A 110 12.41 19.75 -31.46
C SER A 110 12.88 18.31 -31.37
N ASP A 111 13.26 17.71 -32.50
CA ASP A 111 13.68 16.30 -32.59
C ASP A 111 14.76 15.91 -31.57
N SER A 112 15.80 16.73 -31.42
CA SER A 112 16.87 16.48 -30.43
C SER A 112 16.35 16.49 -28.99
N ARG A 113 15.37 17.35 -28.68
CA ARG A 113 14.73 17.38 -27.36
C ARG A 113 13.76 16.24 -27.15
N GLN A 114 13.03 15.84 -28.20
CA GLN A 114 12.19 14.64 -28.18
C GLN A 114 13.03 13.39 -27.95
N GLU A 115 14.19 13.28 -28.56
CA GLU A 115 15.11 12.16 -28.34
C GLU A 115 15.61 12.10 -26.90
N ALA A 116 16.07 13.23 -26.34
CA ALA A 116 16.45 13.31 -24.93
C ALA A 116 15.29 12.94 -24.00
N LYS A 117 14.07 13.42 -24.29
CA LYS A 117 12.86 13.06 -23.53
C LYS A 117 12.47 11.59 -23.70
N GLY A 118 12.80 10.98 -24.82
CA GLY A 118 12.53 9.57 -25.08
C GLY A 118 13.15 8.65 -24.03
N PHE A 119 14.36 8.95 -23.53
CA PHE A 119 14.98 8.20 -22.44
C PHE A 119 14.22 8.32 -21.11
N ASP A 120 13.79 9.53 -20.75
CA ASP A 120 12.96 9.76 -19.56
C ASP A 120 11.64 8.97 -19.64
N VAL A 121 11.02 8.96 -20.83
CA VAL A 121 9.78 8.23 -21.10
C VAL A 121 10.01 6.72 -21.02
N ALA A 122 11.10 6.21 -21.59
CA ALA A 122 11.48 4.79 -21.53
C ALA A 122 11.59 4.31 -20.07
N SER A 123 12.31 5.07 -19.24
CA SER A 123 12.45 4.76 -17.80
C SER A 123 11.10 4.80 -17.06
N GLY A 124 10.24 5.77 -17.38
CA GLY A 124 8.89 5.86 -16.79
C GLY A 124 7.97 4.71 -17.19
N ILE A 125 8.11 4.19 -18.41
CA ILE A 125 7.42 3.00 -18.88
C ILE A 125 7.94 1.77 -18.15
N GLU A 126 9.26 1.58 -18.09
CA GLU A 126 9.87 0.45 -17.37
C GLU A 126 9.41 0.39 -15.90
N GLN A 127 9.38 1.54 -15.21
CA GLN A 127 8.86 1.63 -13.84
C GLN A 127 7.37 1.25 -13.76
N SER A 128 6.57 1.63 -14.75
CA SER A 128 5.16 1.28 -14.81
C SER A 128 4.96 -0.22 -14.97
N LEU A 129 5.72 -0.87 -15.86
CA LEU A 129 5.68 -2.33 -16.03
C LEU A 129 6.13 -3.07 -14.79
N GLN A 130 7.20 -2.59 -14.14
CA GLN A 130 7.66 -3.15 -12.88
C GLN A 130 6.59 -3.03 -11.78
N THR A 131 5.86 -1.91 -11.76
CA THR A 131 4.75 -1.71 -10.82
C THR A 131 3.60 -2.67 -11.09
N ILE A 132 3.21 -2.84 -12.35
CA ILE A 132 2.16 -3.79 -12.76
C ILE A 132 2.56 -5.22 -12.37
N ALA A 133 3.77 -5.66 -12.73
CA ALA A 133 4.26 -7.01 -12.45
C ALA A 133 4.45 -7.29 -10.95
N SER A 134 4.86 -6.30 -10.16
CA SER A 134 5.01 -6.47 -8.70
C SER A 134 3.68 -6.47 -7.94
N LYS A 135 2.67 -5.78 -8.45
CA LYS A 135 1.33 -5.73 -7.86
C LYS A 135 0.40 -6.84 -8.31
N THR A 136 0.77 -7.57 -9.36
CA THR A 136 0.03 -8.71 -9.85
C THR A 136 0.63 -9.97 -9.25
N THR A 137 -0.07 -10.57 -8.29
CA THR A 137 0.34 -11.80 -7.61
C THR A 137 -0.66 -12.92 -7.87
N ALA A 138 -0.32 -14.16 -7.51
CA ALA A 138 -1.19 -15.31 -7.69
C ALA A 138 -2.54 -15.16 -6.93
N GLU A 139 -2.52 -14.46 -5.80
CA GLU A 139 -3.68 -14.20 -4.94
C GLU A 139 -4.59 -13.07 -5.45
N CYS A 140 -4.16 -12.31 -6.46
CA CYS A 140 -4.99 -11.27 -7.05
C CYS A 140 -6.20 -11.88 -7.77
N PRO A 141 -7.34 -11.17 -7.82
CA PRO A 141 -8.48 -11.54 -8.64
C PRO A 141 -8.11 -11.65 -10.11
N TYR A 142 -8.81 -12.53 -10.83
CA TYR A 142 -8.70 -12.69 -12.28
C TYR A 142 -8.77 -11.36 -13.02
N GLU A 143 -9.67 -10.46 -12.63
CA GLU A 143 -9.86 -9.14 -13.25
C GLU A 143 -8.60 -8.25 -13.14
N THR A 144 -7.88 -8.33 -12.02
CA THR A 144 -6.60 -7.62 -11.84
C THR A 144 -5.55 -8.16 -12.81
N LYS A 145 -5.45 -9.49 -12.92
CA LYS A 145 -4.47 -10.15 -13.80
C LYS A 145 -4.76 -9.83 -15.27
N ILE A 146 -6.04 -9.82 -15.67
CA ILE A 146 -6.48 -9.39 -17.01
C ILE A 146 -6.14 -7.93 -17.25
N SER A 147 -6.47 -7.03 -16.31
CA SER A 147 -6.11 -5.61 -16.43
C SER A 147 -4.60 -5.42 -16.61
N ALA A 148 -3.77 -6.22 -15.91
CA ALA A 148 -2.32 -6.18 -16.02
C ALA A 148 -1.84 -6.58 -17.43
N ILE A 149 -2.22 -7.76 -17.93
CA ILE A 149 -1.78 -8.24 -19.24
C ILE A 149 -2.31 -7.35 -20.38
N ASP A 150 -3.54 -6.83 -20.27
CA ASP A 150 -4.12 -5.90 -21.25
C ASP A 150 -3.36 -4.58 -21.27
N THR A 151 -3.14 -3.97 -20.11
CA THR A 151 -2.43 -2.69 -20.02
C THR A 151 -1.00 -2.83 -20.55
N MET A 152 -0.32 -3.93 -20.20
CA MET A 152 1.00 -4.21 -20.76
C MET A 152 0.92 -4.30 -22.29
N ARG A 153 0.06 -5.16 -22.86
CA ARG A 153 -0.10 -5.27 -24.32
C ARG A 153 -0.34 -3.90 -24.99
N GLU A 154 -1.23 -3.08 -24.45
CA GLU A 154 -1.53 -1.76 -25.02
C GLU A 154 -0.34 -0.80 -24.96
N ILE A 155 0.41 -0.77 -23.85
CA ILE A 155 1.65 0.02 -23.77
C ILE A 155 2.68 -0.51 -24.78
N PHE A 156 2.73 -1.82 -25.02
CA PHE A 156 3.58 -2.38 -26.08
C PHE A 156 3.17 -1.86 -27.46
N LEU A 157 1.88 -1.83 -27.79
CA LEU A 157 1.42 -1.29 -29.08
C LEU A 157 1.81 0.19 -29.27
N LEU A 158 1.93 0.97 -28.19
CA LEU A 158 2.42 2.35 -28.29
C LEU A 158 3.84 2.44 -28.84
N ILE A 159 4.70 1.44 -28.62
CA ILE A 159 6.08 1.48 -29.09
C ILE A 159 6.17 1.21 -30.60
N ASP A 160 5.15 0.59 -31.20
CA ASP A 160 5.07 0.37 -32.64
C ASP A 160 4.77 1.67 -33.42
N GLY A 161 4.13 2.63 -32.77
CA GLY A 161 3.69 3.84 -33.44
C GLY A 161 4.81 4.73 -33.96
N ASN A 162 4.45 5.57 -34.93
CA ASN A 162 5.36 6.46 -35.62
C ASN A 162 5.73 7.66 -34.73
N GLY A 163 7.02 7.85 -34.47
CA GLY A 163 7.52 9.03 -33.76
C GLY A 163 8.94 8.88 -33.24
N ARG A 164 9.58 10.01 -32.91
CA ARG A 164 10.94 10.01 -32.35
C ARG A 164 10.97 9.36 -30.96
N ILE A 165 10.02 9.74 -30.09
CA ILE A 165 9.92 9.19 -28.73
C ILE A 165 9.60 7.69 -28.74
N PRO A 166 8.56 7.19 -29.45
CA PRO A 166 8.31 5.75 -29.57
C PRO A 166 9.54 4.95 -30.02
N ARG A 167 10.31 5.47 -30.99
CA ARG A 167 11.55 4.83 -31.44
C ARG A 167 12.61 4.73 -30.34
N VAL A 168 12.82 5.80 -29.57
CA VAL A 168 13.78 5.78 -28.44
C VAL A 168 13.30 4.83 -27.36
N VAL A 169 12.01 4.86 -27.00
CA VAL A 169 11.41 3.95 -26.01
C VAL A 169 11.63 2.50 -26.41
N ARG A 170 11.31 2.13 -27.66
CA ARG A 170 11.50 0.78 -28.19
C ARG A 170 12.93 0.26 -28.01
N GLN A 171 13.92 1.13 -28.12
CA GLN A 171 15.35 0.78 -28.03
C GLN A 171 15.90 0.81 -26.60
N ASN A 172 15.14 1.31 -25.62
CA ASN A 172 15.64 1.60 -24.28
C ASN A 172 14.72 1.09 -23.16
N THR A 173 13.70 0.30 -23.49
CA THR A 173 12.88 -0.41 -22.50
C THR A 173 13.24 -1.88 -22.53
N TYR A 174 13.97 -2.33 -21.51
CA TYR A 174 14.49 -3.70 -21.40
C TYR A 174 13.62 -4.55 -20.47
N ASP A 175 13.82 -5.87 -20.50
CA ASP A 175 13.20 -6.86 -19.60
C ASP A 175 11.66 -6.78 -19.54
N TRP A 176 11.04 -6.31 -20.62
CA TRP A 176 9.58 -6.29 -20.72
C TRP A 176 9.03 -7.70 -20.69
N GLY A 177 9.65 -8.59 -21.46
CA GLY A 177 9.23 -9.98 -21.61
C GLY A 177 9.15 -10.71 -20.29
N SER A 178 10.21 -10.61 -19.50
CA SER A 178 10.29 -11.26 -18.20
C SER A 178 9.20 -10.76 -17.25
N LYS A 179 8.85 -9.46 -17.31
CA LYS A 179 7.77 -8.88 -16.50
C LYS A 179 6.40 -9.39 -16.95
N LEU A 180 6.19 -9.53 -18.25
CA LEU A 180 4.94 -10.05 -18.82
C LEU A 180 4.77 -11.54 -18.51
N ILE A 181 5.81 -12.35 -18.70
CA ILE A 181 5.85 -13.76 -18.32
C ILE A 181 5.51 -13.91 -16.84
N ARG A 182 6.17 -13.14 -15.97
CA ARG A 182 5.90 -13.15 -14.53
C ARG A 182 4.42 -12.89 -14.21
N VAL A 183 3.75 -11.99 -14.94
CA VAL A 183 2.31 -11.76 -14.77
C VAL A 183 1.50 -12.96 -15.25
N ILE A 184 1.83 -13.53 -16.42
CA ILE A 184 1.15 -14.71 -16.97
C ILE A 184 1.26 -15.91 -16.04
N GLU A 185 2.43 -16.13 -15.44
CA GLU A 185 2.68 -17.19 -14.47
C GLU A 185 1.83 -17.07 -13.18
N THR A 186 1.23 -15.91 -12.92
CA THR A 186 0.29 -15.76 -11.79
C THR A 186 -1.08 -16.36 -12.05
N PHE A 187 -1.42 -16.67 -13.31
CA PHE A 187 -2.71 -17.27 -13.65
C PHE A 187 -2.75 -18.74 -13.24
N SER A 188 -3.87 -19.17 -12.66
CA SER A 188 -4.14 -20.60 -12.50
C SER A 188 -4.44 -21.27 -13.86
N PRO A 189 -4.30 -22.59 -13.99
CA PRO A 189 -4.70 -23.30 -15.20
C PRO A 189 -6.15 -23.04 -15.63
N GLU A 190 -7.07 -22.93 -14.66
CA GLU A 190 -8.49 -22.62 -14.90
C GLU A 190 -8.68 -21.18 -15.38
N GLU A 191 -7.91 -20.24 -14.85
CA GLU A 191 -7.92 -18.84 -15.30
C GLU A 191 -7.36 -18.72 -16.72
N LEU A 192 -6.27 -19.43 -17.05
CA LEU A 192 -5.74 -19.49 -18.42
C LEU A 192 -6.75 -20.13 -19.38
N ASP A 193 -7.41 -21.22 -18.98
CA ASP A 193 -8.48 -21.84 -19.76
C ASP A 193 -9.68 -20.90 -19.94
N ARG A 194 -10.05 -20.14 -18.90
CA ARG A 194 -11.08 -19.08 -18.98
C ARG A 194 -10.68 -17.99 -19.97
N LEU A 195 -9.44 -17.51 -19.93
CA LEU A 195 -8.90 -16.53 -20.87
C LEU A 195 -8.89 -17.07 -22.31
N ARG A 196 -8.60 -18.36 -22.48
CA ARG A 196 -8.68 -19.03 -23.79
C ARG A 196 -10.12 -19.16 -24.29
N LYS A 197 -11.07 -19.42 -23.40
CA LYS A 197 -12.49 -19.63 -23.75
C LYS A 197 -13.28 -18.34 -23.95
N SER A 198 -12.97 -17.27 -23.22
CA SER A 198 -13.63 -15.96 -23.36
C SER A 198 -13.51 -15.40 -24.79
N GLN A 199 -12.59 -15.94 -25.59
CA GLN A 199 -12.42 -15.69 -27.03
C GLN A 199 -13.61 -16.05 -27.91
N THR A 200 -14.48 -16.97 -27.49
CA THR A 200 -15.57 -17.47 -28.35
C THR A 200 -16.80 -16.58 -28.36
N GLN A 201 -16.86 -15.55 -27.48
CA GLN A 201 -18.07 -14.75 -27.30
C GLN A 201 -17.97 -13.27 -27.75
N ASP A 202 -16.77 -12.74 -27.99
CA ASP A 202 -16.61 -11.32 -28.35
C ASP A 202 -16.79 -11.03 -29.85
N LYS A 203 -17.74 -10.14 -30.18
CA LYS A 203 -18.02 -9.60 -31.52
C LYS A 203 -17.23 -8.29 -31.81
N GLY A 204 -16.02 -8.17 -31.23
CA GLY A 204 -15.14 -7.00 -31.32
C GLY A 204 -13.90 -7.22 -32.21
N PRO A 205 -12.98 -6.24 -32.28
CA PRO A 205 -11.78 -6.30 -33.11
C PRO A 205 -10.81 -7.34 -32.58
N GLY A 206 -10.99 -8.59 -32.98
CA GLY A 206 -10.12 -9.72 -32.62
C GLY A 206 -10.33 -10.23 -31.19
N SER A 207 -10.08 -11.53 -31.00
CA SER A 207 -9.99 -12.09 -29.65
C SER A 207 -8.67 -11.64 -29.01
N TRP A 208 -8.63 -11.53 -27.67
CA TRP A 208 -7.43 -11.12 -26.91
C TRP A 208 -6.15 -11.83 -27.37
N MET A 209 -6.24 -13.15 -27.63
CA MET A 209 -5.10 -13.93 -28.13
C MET A 209 -4.65 -13.50 -29.52
N LYS A 210 -5.54 -13.08 -30.42
CA LYS A 210 -5.13 -12.55 -31.73
C LYS A 210 -4.38 -11.23 -31.56
N LEU A 211 -4.84 -10.35 -30.68
CA LEU A 211 -4.15 -9.09 -30.37
C LEU A 211 -2.77 -9.33 -29.75
N PHE A 212 -2.65 -10.36 -28.90
CA PHE A 212 -1.36 -10.77 -28.36
C PHE A 212 -0.47 -11.44 -29.43
N GLU A 213 -1.04 -12.24 -30.32
CA GLU A 213 -0.31 -12.82 -31.46
C GLU A 213 0.25 -11.72 -32.38
N GLU A 214 -0.51 -10.65 -32.61
CA GLU A 214 -0.05 -9.46 -33.33
C GLU A 214 1.12 -8.78 -32.61
N THR A 215 1.06 -8.68 -31.28
CA THR A 215 2.16 -8.18 -30.45
C THR A 215 3.43 -9.01 -30.64
N VAL A 216 3.31 -10.35 -30.65
CA VAL A 216 4.44 -11.25 -30.92
C VAL A 216 5.01 -11.02 -32.32
N LYS A 217 4.16 -10.87 -33.34
CA LYS A 217 4.58 -10.59 -34.73
C LYS A 217 5.33 -9.26 -34.84
N ILE A 218 4.86 -8.23 -34.15
CA ILE A 218 5.52 -6.91 -34.11
C ILE A 218 6.90 -7.04 -33.47
N ALA A 219 7.02 -7.72 -32.32
CA ALA A 219 8.31 -7.94 -31.67
C ALA A 219 9.33 -8.62 -32.61
N ARG A 220 8.90 -9.69 -33.29
CA ARG A 220 9.73 -10.38 -34.30
C ARG A 220 10.11 -9.47 -35.47
N SER A 221 9.21 -8.59 -35.92
CA SER A 221 9.50 -7.66 -37.03
C SER A 221 10.60 -6.66 -36.71
N TYR A 222 10.82 -6.40 -35.42
CA TYR A 222 11.85 -5.49 -34.94
C TYR A 222 13.13 -6.19 -34.43
N CYS A 223 13.20 -7.52 -34.53
CA CYS A 223 14.33 -8.33 -34.04
C CYS A 223 14.60 -8.08 -32.54
N ILE A 224 13.55 -7.95 -31.73
CA ILE A 224 13.60 -7.72 -30.28
C ILE A 224 12.88 -8.84 -29.50
N GLU A 225 12.58 -9.96 -30.16
CA GLU A 225 11.88 -11.11 -29.58
C GLU A 225 12.59 -11.70 -28.35
N ASP A 226 13.93 -11.73 -28.35
CA ASP A 226 14.72 -12.28 -27.24
C ASP A 226 14.66 -11.36 -26.00
N ASP A 227 14.79 -10.05 -26.21
CA ASP A 227 14.69 -9.04 -25.14
C ASP A 227 13.27 -8.94 -24.56
N LEU A 228 12.27 -9.26 -25.38
CA LEU A 228 10.87 -9.18 -25.02
C LEU A 228 10.23 -10.53 -24.70
N GLN A 229 10.98 -11.63 -24.79
CA GLN A 229 10.55 -13.02 -24.55
C GLN A 229 9.11 -13.32 -25.03
N THR A 230 8.70 -12.72 -26.17
CA THR A 230 7.30 -12.72 -26.58
C THR A 230 6.84 -14.11 -27.01
N ASP A 231 7.75 -14.91 -27.56
CA ASP A 231 7.50 -16.30 -27.93
C ASP A 231 7.31 -17.20 -26.70
N GLU A 232 8.08 -16.99 -25.64
CA GLU A 232 7.93 -17.72 -24.38
C GLU A 232 6.60 -17.36 -23.69
N ALA A 233 6.28 -16.07 -23.62
CA ALA A 233 4.98 -15.60 -23.13
C ALA A 233 3.80 -16.20 -23.95
N TRP A 234 3.94 -16.24 -25.28
CA TRP A 234 2.94 -16.84 -26.17
C TRP A 234 2.75 -18.34 -25.93
N ASN A 235 3.84 -19.07 -25.72
CA ASN A 235 3.80 -20.50 -25.43
C ASN A 235 3.08 -20.78 -24.11
N LEU A 236 3.34 -19.99 -23.06
CA LEU A 236 2.62 -20.10 -21.78
C LEU A 236 1.11 -19.86 -21.96
N LEU A 237 0.75 -18.83 -22.72
CA LEU A 237 -0.64 -18.46 -22.98
C LEU A 237 -1.38 -19.51 -23.81
N THR A 238 -0.72 -20.09 -24.81
CA THR A 238 -1.33 -21.11 -25.70
C THR A 238 -1.29 -22.52 -25.11
N GLY A 239 -0.51 -22.74 -24.04
CA GLY A 239 -0.41 -24.01 -23.34
C GLY A 239 0.69 -24.95 -23.84
N GLY A 240 1.55 -24.48 -24.75
CA GLY A 240 2.59 -25.27 -25.40
C GLY A 240 2.01 -26.38 -26.28
N ALA A 241 2.49 -26.49 -27.52
CA ALA A 241 2.32 -27.72 -28.29
C ALA A 241 3.33 -28.77 -27.83
#